data_AF-E6YBA0-F1
#
_entry.id   AF-E6YBA0-F1
#
_cell.length_a   1.000
_cell.length_b   1.000
_cell.length_c   1.000
_cell.angle_alpha   90.00
_cell.angle_beta   90.00
_cell.angle_gamma   90.00
#
_symmetry.space_group_name_H-M   'P 1'
#
loop_
_entity.id
_entity.type
_entity.pdbx_description
1 polymer ?
#
loop_
_entity_poly.entity_id
_entity_poly.type
_entity_poly.pdbx_seq_one_letter_code
_entity_poly.pdbx_strand_id
1 'polypeptide(L)'
;YAKINPYGFIETPYRKVLNGKVLKDEHVYLTADKEKDFIVAQANIQTDKDGKILDESVIARYRGDDIMADPMDVDFVDVSPKQIVSIATSCIPFLENDDANRALMGANMQRQAVPLINPESPIVGTGVEYEAARDSGDAVVATEDGIVKYVDSKTITIEGKNGVKSYTLNDFSRSNNGTAITHLPIVKVGDKVKANEILADGPSMEKGELALGQNVVVAFTTWNGYNFEDAVIVSERIVIEDRFTSIHIDEYTLERRQTKQGPEEITRDIPNISESHKKHLDLDGIVAIGTEVKVGDILVGKVTPKSQTQLSPEDKLLHAIFGEKSRNVKDNSLRVPNG
;
A
#
# COMPACT_ATOMS: atom_id res chain seq x y z
N TYR A 1 19.52 3.64 5.20
CA TYR A 1 20.86 3.93 5.74
C TYR A 1 21.02 5.38 6.18
N ALA A 2 20.64 6.35 5.33
CA ALA A 2 20.69 7.77 5.67
C ALA A 2 19.86 8.10 6.92
N LYS A 3 20.30 9.09 7.70
CA LYS A 3 19.58 9.65 8.85
C LYS A 3 19.67 11.18 8.82
N ILE A 4 18.75 11.85 9.50
CA ILE A 4 18.79 13.31 9.68
C ILE A 4 19.41 13.61 11.05
N ASN A 5 20.41 14.48 11.08
CA ASN A 5 21.04 14.91 12.33
C ASN A 5 20.26 16.05 13.00
N PRO A 6 20.58 16.43 14.27
CA PRO A 6 19.86 17.47 14.99
C PRO A 6 19.84 18.86 14.33
N TYR A 7 20.72 19.10 13.36
CA TYR A 7 20.82 20.35 12.61
C TYR A 7 20.07 20.31 11.26
N GLY A 8 19.43 19.19 10.93
CA GLY A 8 18.66 19.02 9.70
C GLY A 8 19.48 18.56 8.49
N PHE A 9 20.76 18.20 8.67
CA PHE A 9 21.58 17.65 7.59
C PHE A 9 21.42 16.14 7.48
N ILE A 10 21.48 15.65 6.24
CA ILE A 10 21.50 14.22 5.95
C ILE A 10 22.90 13.69 6.23
N GLU A 11 22.97 12.62 7.02
CA GLU A 11 24.18 11.86 7.30
C GLU A 11 24.07 10.44 6.77
N THR A 12 25.18 9.93 6.26
CA THR A 12 25.29 8.56 5.74
C THR A 12 26.39 7.81 6.51
N PRO A 13 26.17 6.52 6.86
CA PRO A 13 27.18 5.75 7.58
C PRO A 13 28.30 5.24 6.66
N TYR A 14 29.52 5.24 7.17
CA TYR A 14 30.71 4.70 6.53
C TYR A 14 31.52 3.84 7.51
N ARG A 15 32.22 2.82 7.01
CA ARG A 15 33.21 2.04 7.78
C ARG A 15 34.54 2.76 7.78
N LYS A 16 35.14 2.94 8.94
CA LYS A 16 36.44 3.59 9.06
C LYS A 16 37.57 2.66 8.60
N VAL A 17 38.56 3.20 7.90
CA VAL A 17 39.78 2.50 7.52
C VAL A 17 40.95 3.08 8.30
N LEU A 18 41.82 2.20 8.81
CA LEU A 18 43.07 2.58 9.46
C LEU A 18 44.21 1.77 8.87
N ASN A 19 45.19 2.45 8.25
CA ASN A 19 46.38 1.82 7.66
C ASN A 19 46.02 0.66 6.71
N GLY A 20 45.10 0.89 5.77
CA GLY A 20 44.65 -0.11 4.80
C GLY A 20 43.81 -1.26 5.39
N LYS A 21 43.32 -1.11 6.63
CA LYS A 21 42.46 -2.09 7.32
C LYS A 21 41.08 -1.49 7.63
N VAL A 22 40.04 -2.09 7.06
CA VAL A 22 38.64 -1.74 7.30
C VAL A 22 38.20 -2.23 8.69
N LEU A 23 37.74 -1.32 9.53
CA LEU A 23 37.18 -1.62 10.84
C LEU A 23 35.69 -2.00 10.68
N LYS A 24 35.39 -3.30 10.73
CA LYS A 24 34.04 -3.82 10.43
C LYS A 24 32.96 -3.36 11.42
N ASP A 25 33.33 -3.16 12.69
CA ASP A 25 32.40 -2.84 13.77
C ASP A 25 32.27 -1.33 14.08
N GLU A 26 33.07 -0.48 13.42
CA GLU A 26 33.06 0.97 13.63
C GLU A 26 32.38 1.68 12.44
N HIS A 27 31.23 2.28 12.71
CA HIS A 27 30.50 3.10 11.73
C HIS A 27 30.51 4.57 12.14
N VAL A 28 30.93 5.43 11.22
CA VAL A 28 30.91 6.87 11.40
C VAL A 28 29.90 7.46 10.43
N TYR A 29 29.01 8.30 10.96
CA TYR A 29 28.07 9.05 10.16
C TYR A 29 28.70 10.37 9.73
N LEU A 30 28.74 10.61 8.43
CA LEU A 30 29.30 11.82 7.84
C LEU A 30 28.22 12.60 7.10
N THR A 31 28.29 13.91 7.24
CA THR A 31 27.55 14.87 6.43
C THR A 31 28.32 15.12 5.13
N ALA A 32 27.61 15.64 4.10
CA ALA A 32 28.21 15.87 2.78
C ALA A 32 29.39 16.86 2.77
N ASP A 33 29.45 17.81 3.70
CA ASP A 33 30.58 18.72 3.88
C ASP A 33 31.81 18.01 4.43
N LYS A 34 31.63 17.12 5.42
CA LYS A 34 32.73 16.34 6.01
C LYS A 34 33.25 15.29 5.05
N GLU A 35 32.37 14.62 4.30
CA GLU A 35 32.76 13.59 3.32
C GLU A 35 33.77 14.11 2.29
N LYS A 36 33.68 15.39 1.90
CA LYS A 36 34.58 16.01 0.91
C LYS A 36 36.05 16.07 1.32
N ASP A 37 36.34 15.94 2.61
CA ASP A 37 37.70 15.98 3.13
C ASP A 37 38.33 14.58 3.24
N PHE A 38 37.60 13.53 2.86
CA PHE A 38 38.04 12.13 2.99
C PHE A 38 37.96 11.37 1.68
N ILE A 39 38.82 10.35 1.53
CA ILE A 39 38.79 9.41 0.41
C ILE A 39 37.91 8.21 0.79
N VAL A 40 36.81 8.03 0.04
CA VAL A 40 35.80 7.01 0.32
C VAL A 40 35.79 5.93 -0.75
N ALA A 41 36.17 4.70 -0.40
CA ALA A 41 36.14 3.54 -1.29
C ALA A 41 34.76 2.85 -1.33
N GLN A 42 34.50 2.12 -2.41
CA GLN A 42 33.23 1.40 -2.63
C GLN A 42 33.08 0.16 -1.71
N ALA A 43 31.84 -0.27 -1.47
CA ALA A 43 31.54 -1.40 -0.59
C ALA A 43 32.01 -2.77 -1.11
N ASN A 44 32.30 -2.89 -2.41
CA ASN A 44 32.64 -4.13 -3.10
C ASN A 44 34.15 -4.47 -3.11
N ILE A 45 34.99 -3.66 -2.44
CA ILE A 45 36.43 -3.92 -2.34
C ILE A 45 36.73 -5.27 -1.70
N GLN A 46 37.80 -5.93 -2.15
CA GLN A 46 38.18 -7.23 -1.59
C GLN A 46 38.97 -7.03 -0.29
N THR A 47 38.50 -7.68 0.78
CA THR A 47 39.15 -7.64 2.10
C THR A 47 39.40 -9.05 2.63
N ASP A 48 40.46 -9.22 3.41
CA ASP A 48 40.73 -10.46 4.12
C ASP A 48 39.82 -10.64 5.37
N LYS A 49 40.02 -11.73 6.10
CA LYS A 49 39.26 -12.01 7.33
C LYS A 49 39.43 -10.92 8.38
N ASP A 50 40.63 -10.36 8.48
CA ASP A 50 40.99 -9.31 9.41
C ASP A 50 40.53 -7.92 8.94
N GLY A 51 40.09 -7.77 7.69
CA GLY A 51 39.61 -6.51 7.10
C GLY A 51 40.68 -5.74 6.33
N LYS A 52 41.86 -6.31 6.09
CA LYS A 52 42.90 -5.70 5.25
C LYS A 52 42.46 -5.70 3.80
N ILE A 53 42.61 -4.56 3.12
CA ILE A 53 42.35 -4.42 1.69
C ILE A 53 43.39 -5.23 0.90
N LEU A 54 42.92 -6.06 -0.03
CA LEU A 54 43.76 -6.98 -0.80
C LEU A 54 44.24 -6.38 -2.13
N ASP A 55 43.44 -5.48 -2.71
CA ASP A 55 43.73 -4.84 -3.99
C ASP A 55 44.90 -3.85 -3.86
N GLU A 56 45.80 -3.78 -4.84
CA GLU A 56 46.92 -2.83 -4.84
C GLU A 56 46.48 -1.38 -5.10
N SER A 57 45.32 -1.20 -5.74
CA SER A 57 44.68 0.10 -5.92
C SER A 57 43.17 -0.08 -5.94
N VAL A 58 42.46 0.86 -5.33
CA VAL A 58 41.00 0.80 -5.19
C VAL A 58 40.32 2.00 -5.83
N ILE A 59 39.13 1.76 -6.38
CA ILE A 59 38.26 2.83 -6.86
C ILE A 59 37.65 3.53 -5.64
N ALA A 60 37.89 4.83 -5.56
CA ALA A 60 37.41 5.67 -4.48
C ALA A 60 36.83 6.98 -5.02
N ARG A 61 36.03 7.63 -4.19
CA ARG A 61 35.47 8.96 -4.44
C ARG A 61 36.20 9.97 -3.58
N TYR A 62 36.62 11.08 -4.20
CA TYR A 62 37.17 12.22 -3.49
C TYR A 62 36.60 13.50 -4.09
N ARG A 63 35.92 14.31 -3.27
CA ARG A 63 35.31 15.59 -3.68
C ARG A 63 34.34 15.53 -4.88
N GLY A 64 33.77 14.35 -5.14
CA GLY A 64 32.83 14.12 -6.23
C GLY A 64 33.46 13.52 -7.50
N ASP A 65 34.79 13.39 -7.53
CA ASP A 65 35.52 12.73 -8.62
C ASP A 65 35.82 11.27 -8.27
N ASP A 66 35.72 10.38 -9.26
CA ASP A 66 36.18 9.00 -9.16
C ASP A 66 37.69 8.92 -9.39
N ILE A 67 38.43 8.40 -8.42
CA ILE A 67 39.89 8.29 -8.44
C ILE A 67 40.35 6.86 -8.14
N MET A 68 41.56 6.54 -8.57
CA MET A 68 42.28 5.35 -8.10
C MET A 68 43.15 5.77 -6.91
N ALA A 69 42.89 5.18 -5.74
CA ALA A 69 43.61 5.46 -4.50
C ALA A 69 44.48 4.27 -4.08
N ASP A 70 45.58 4.54 -3.38
CA ASP A 70 46.32 3.52 -2.64
C ASP A 70 45.47 3.11 -1.42
N PRO A 71 45.37 1.80 -1.10
CA PRO A 71 44.65 1.33 0.09
C PRO A 71 45.05 2.03 1.40
N MET A 72 46.28 2.54 1.51
CA MET A 72 46.77 3.27 2.69
C MET A 72 46.20 4.68 2.81
N ASP A 73 45.80 5.29 1.69
CA ASP A 73 45.24 6.64 1.63
C ASP A 73 43.71 6.65 1.80
N VAL A 74 43.06 5.48 1.84
CA VAL A 74 41.61 5.36 2.03
C VAL A 74 41.25 5.61 3.48
N ASP A 75 40.35 6.56 3.72
CA ASP A 75 39.85 6.89 5.06
C ASP A 75 38.60 6.10 5.44
N PHE A 76 37.72 5.87 4.47
CA PHE A 76 36.39 5.28 4.68
C PHE A 76 35.97 4.34 3.55
N VAL A 77 35.04 3.43 3.87
CA VAL A 77 34.42 2.50 2.91
C VAL A 77 32.91 2.52 3.09
N ASP A 78 32.16 2.45 2.00
CA ASP A 78 30.69 2.31 2.03
C ASP A 78 30.26 1.07 2.85
N VAL A 79 29.16 1.17 3.60
CA VAL A 79 28.68 0.06 4.44
C VAL A 79 28.02 -1.05 3.64
N SER A 80 27.40 -0.70 2.50
CA SER A 80 26.59 -1.60 1.68
C SER A 80 26.49 -1.09 0.25
N PRO A 81 26.49 -1.96 -0.79
CA PRO A 81 26.20 -1.55 -2.15
C PRO A 81 24.81 -0.90 -2.31
N LYS A 82 23.86 -1.26 -1.44
CA LYS A 82 22.49 -0.70 -1.43
C LYS A 82 22.40 0.68 -0.76
N GLN A 83 23.51 1.23 -0.27
CA GLN A 83 23.53 2.49 0.49
C GLN A 83 23.02 3.70 -0.31
N ILE A 84 23.23 3.70 -1.62
CA ILE A 84 22.91 4.81 -2.53
C ILE A 84 21.46 4.77 -3.06
N VAL A 85 20.75 3.65 -2.91
CA VAL A 85 19.42 3.45 -3.50
C VAL A 85 18.31 3.59 -2.45
N SER A 86 17.11 3.97 -2.91
CA SER A 86 15.91 4.01 -2.08
C SER A 86 15.40 2.59 -1.77
N ILE A 87 14.48 2.45 -0.80
CA ILE A 87 13.85 1.15 -0.50
C ILE A 87 13.16 0.57 -1.73
N ALA A 88 12.33 1.33 -2.43
CA ALA A 88 11.63 0.85 -3.64
C ALA A 88 12.61 0.45 -4.75
N THR A 89 13.67 1.24 -4.95
CA THR A 89 14.72 0.90 -5.93
C THR A 89 15.49 -0.36 -5.50
N SER A 90 15.70 -0.56 -4.20
CA SER A 90 16.40 -1.72 -3.67
C SER A 90 15.61 -3.03 -3.77
N CYS A 91 14.29 -2.96 -3.99
CA CYS A 91 13.42 -4.10 -4.28
C CYS A 91 13.49 -4.57 -5.74
N ILE A 92 14.24 -3.89 -6.62
CA ILE A 92 14.42 -4.31 -8.02
C ILE A 92 15.57 -5.32 -8.09
N PRO A 93 15.31 -6.61 -8.41
CA PRO A 93 16.38 -7.57 -8.64
C PRO A 93 17.13 -7.22 -9.92
N PHE A 94 18.44 -7.49 -9.95
CA PHE A 94 19.31 -7.24 -11.10
C PHE A 94 19.38 -5.78 -11.56
N LEU A 95 19.12 -4.83 -10.66
CA LEU A 95 19.11 -3.39 -10.92
C LEU A 95 20.35 -2.90 -11.69
N GLU A 96 21.52 -3.47 -11.43
CA GLU A 96 22.77 -3.14 -12.10
C GLU A 96 22.79 -3.43 -13.61
N ASN A 97 21.83 -4.24 -14.10
CA ASN A 97 21.66 -4.56 -15.52
C ASN A 97 20.60 -3.69 -16.20
N ASP A 98 19.88 -2.87 -15.44
CA ASP A 98 18.83 -1.99 -15.96
C ASP A 98 19.37 -0.57 -16.22
N ASP A 99 18.89 0.05 -17.30
CA ASP A 99 19.11 1.48 -17.51
C ASP A 99 18.39 2.31 -16.44
N ALA A 100 19.02 3.41 -16.03
CA ALA A 100 18.51 4.27 -14.96
C ALA A 100 17.07 4.78 -15.20
N ASN A 101 16.69 5.07 -16.45
CA ASN A 101 15.33 5.53 -16.75
C ASN A 101 14.30 4.42 -16.54
N ARG A 102 14.63 3.18 -16.91
CA ARG A 102 13.74 2.02 -16.72
C ARG A 102 13.65 1.62 -15.25
N ALA A 103 14.76 1.67 -14.52
CA ALA A 103 14.78 1.49 -13.07
C ALA A 103 13.93 2.54 -12.34
N LEU A 104 14.01 3.81 -12.75
CA LEU A 104 13.18 4.89 -12.20
C LEU A 104 11.69 4.62 -12.43
N MET A 105 11.30 4.22 -13.65
CA MET A 105 9.93 3.84 -13.97
C MET A 105 9.48 2.66 -13.11
N GLY A 106 10.29 1.61 -13.01
CA GLY A 106 9.99 0.42 -12.20
C GLY A 106 9.75 0.76 -10.72
N ALA A 107 10.65 1.53 -10.11
CA ALA A 107 10.50 1.94 -8.70
C ALA A 107 9.25 2.80 -8.46
N ASN A 108 8.84 3.62 -9.43
CA ASN A 108 7.62 4.41 -9.34
C ASN A 108 6.37 3.56 -9.53
N MET A 109 6.38 2.62 -10.48
CA MET A 109 5.26 1.72 -10.76
C MET A 109 5.01 0.76 -9.59
N GLN A 110 6.04 0.32 -8.87
CA GLN A 110 5.87 -0.49 -7.66
C GLN A 110 4.96 0.19 -6.62
N ARG A 111 5.06 1.52 -6.45
CA ARG A 111 4.22 2.28 -5.50
C ARG A 111 2.76 2.43 -5.96
N GLN A 112 2.47 2.09 -7.21
CA GLN A 112 1.14 2.14 -7.80
C GLN A 112 0.45 0.78 -7.81
N ALA A 113 1.14 -0.28 -7.35
CA ALA A 113 0.56 -1.60 -7.23
C ALA A 113 -0.68 -1.58 -6.32
N VAL A 114 -1.74 -2.23 -6.79
CA VAL A 114 -3.00 -2.35 -6.05
C VAL A 114 -2.97 -3.66 -5.23
N PRO A 115 -3.38 -3.64 -3.95
CA PRO A 115 -3.45 -4.86 -3.16
C PRO A 115 -4.39 -5.90 -3.77
N LEU A 116 -3.85 -7.10 -3.96
CA LEU A 116 -4.58 -8.26 -4.47
C LEU A 116 -5.28 -9.00 -3.32
N ILE A 117 -6.31 -9.79 -3.64
CA ILE A 117 -6.98 -10.66 -2.66
C ILE A 117 -6.00 -11.71 -2.11
N ASN A 118 -5.14 -12.27 -2.97
CA ASN A 118 -4.18 -13.30 -2.61
C ASN A 118 -2.82 -13.01 -3.26
N PRO A 119 -2.05 -12.03 -2.74
CA PRO A 119 -0.73 -11.70 -3.28
C PRO A 119 0.26 -12.87 -3.09
N GLU A 120 1.25 -12.97 -3.97
CA GLU A 120 2.34 -13.96 -3.83
C GLU A 120 3.68 -13.24 -3.69
N SER A 121 4.49 -13.67 -2.72
CA SER A 121 5.88 -13.24 -2.57
C SER A 121 6.66 -13.55 -3.86
N PRO A 122 7.54 -12.64 -4.29
CA PRO A 122 8.32 -12.86 -5.51
C PRO A 122 9.29 -14.04 -5.31
N ILE A 123 9.31 -14.97 -6.26
CA ILE A 123 10.28 -16.09 -6.26
C ILE A 123 11.72 -15.54 -6.35
N VAL A 124 11.90 -14.42 -7.03
CA VAL A 124 13.19 -13.71 -7.14
C VAL A 124 13.09 -12.38 -6.42
N GLY A 125 13.58 -12.34 -5.19
CA GLY A 125 13.65 -11.15 -4.35
C GLY A 125 15.08 -10.63 -4.17
N THR A 126 15.20 -9.53 -3.44
CA THR A 126 16.46 -8.82 -3.14
C THR A 126 16.87 -8.96 -1.67
N GLY A 127 15.97 -9.44 -0.82
CA GLY A 127 16.13 -9.60 0.63
C GLY A 127 15.70 -8.38 1.44
N VAL A 128 15.22 -7.30 0.82
CA VAL A 128 14.70 -6.12 1.55
C VAL A 128 13.19 -6.18 1.76
N GLU A 129 12.49 -7.14 1.16
CA GLU A 129 11.04 -7.25 1.12
C GLU A 129 10.45 -7.40 2.54
N TYR A 130 11.10 -8.20 3.39
CA TYR A 130 10.70 -8.38 4.79
C TYR A 130 10.86 -7.08 5.60
N GLU A 131 11.98 -6.37 5.46
CA GLU A 131 12.22 -5.11 6.17
C GLU A 131 11.28 -4.02 5.68
N ALA A 132 11.03 -3.95 4.37
CA ALA A 132 10.10 -3.01 3.76
C ALA A 132 8.66 -3.24 4.24
N ALA A 133 8.22 -4.50 4.34
CA ALA A 133 6.90 -4.85 4.85
C ALA A 133 6.76 -4.57 6.35
N ARG A 134 7.76 -4.96 7.16
CA ARG A 134 7.77 -4.70 8.61
C ARG A 134 7.72 -3.20 8.92
N ASP A 135 8.53 -2.41 8.23
CA ASP A 135 8.74 -1.00 8.53
C ASP A 135 7.73 -0.08 7.79
N SER A 136 6.83 -0.62 6.96
CA SER A 136 5.79 0.16 6.27
C SER A 136 4.73 0.74 7.21
N GLY A 137 4.50 0.07 8.35
CA GLY A 137 3.43 0.39 9.28
C GLY A 137 2.08 -0.27 8.96
N ASP A 138 1.97 -0.97 7.83
CA ASP A 138 0.76 -1.73 7.45
C ASP A 138 0.78 -3.17 8.01
N ALA A 139 1.97 -3.72 8.29
CA ALA A 139 2.11 -5.00 8.97
C ALA A 139 1.81 -4.85 10.48
N VAL A 140 1.23 -5.89 11.09
CA VAL A 140 1.08 -5.93 12.55
C VAL A 140 2.31 -6.55 13.17
N VAL A 141 3.08 -5.77 13.91
CA VAL A 141 4.41 -6.18 14.43
C VAL A 141 4.38 -6.35 15.96
N ALA A 142 5.04 -7.40 16.45
CA ALA A 142 5.22 -7.66 17.87
C ALA A 142 6.08 -6.57 18.54
N THR A 143 5.59 -6.02 19.65
CA THR A 143 6.31 -5.00 20.41
C THR A 143 7.23 -5.58 21.47
N GLU A 144 7.07 -6.85 21.81
CA GLU A 144 7.90 -7.57 22.77
C GLU A 144 7.95 -9.07 22.46
N ASP A 145 8.94 -9.74 23.03
CA ASP A 145 9.04 -11.20 22.99
C ASP A 145 7.89 -11.82 23.79
N GLY A 146 7.30 -12.90 23.28
CA GLY A 146 6.24 -13.60 23.99
C GLY A 146 5.74 -14.87 23.29
N ILE A 147 4.66 -15.42 23.84
CA ILE A 147 3.99 -16.61 23.31
C ILE A 147 2.58 -16.23 22.90
N VAL A 148 2.18 -16.58 21.68
CA VAL A 148 0.84 -16.35 21.16
C VAL A 148 -0.18 -17.19 21.94
N LYS A 149 -1.15 -16.54 22.57
CA LYS A 149 -2.21 -17.17 23.36
C LYS A 149 -3.52 -17.32 22.61
N TYR A 150 -3.83 -16.36 21.75
CA TYR A 150 -5.08 -16.30 21.03
C TYR A 150 -4.85 -15.64 19.67
N VAL A 151 -5.52 -16.18 18.65
CA VAL A 151 -5.51 -15.67 17.27
C VAL A 151 -6.90 -15.87 16.69
N ASP A 152 -7.48 -14.79 16.17
CA ASP A 152 -8.60 -14.83 15.23
C ASP A 152 -8.40 -13.79 14.11
N SER A 153 -9.41 -13.58 13.27
CA SER A 153 -9.31 -12.61 12.16
C SER A 153 -9.32 -11.13 12.59
N LYS A 154 -9.57 -10.83 13.87
CA LYS A 154 -9.72 -9.47 14.39
C LYS A 154 -8.71 -9.12 15.47
N THR A 155 -8.13 -10.09 16.15
CA THR A 155 -7.27 -9.88 17.31
C THR A 155 -6.26 -11.01 17.47
N ILE A 156 -5.02 -10.60 17.76
CA ILE A 156 -3.93 -11.48 18.19
C ILE A 156 -3.55 -11.11 19.61
N THR A 157 -3.35 -12.09 20.48
CA THR A 157 -2.95 -11.86 21.87
C THR A 157 -1.67 -12.61 22.19
N ILE A 158 -0.69 -11.90 22.74
CA ILE A 158 0.63 -12.41 23.12
C ILE A 158 0.80 -12.27 24.64
N GLU A 159 1.26 -13.34 25.29
CA GLU A 159 1.74 -13.30 26.67
C GLU A 159 3.26 -13.13 26.66
N GLY A 160 3.70 -11.92 27.03
CA GLY A 160 5.10 -11.57 27.20
C GLY A 160 5.49 -11.51 28.68
N LYS A 161 6.72 -11.05 28.95
CA LYS A 161 7.21 -10.87 30.33
C LYS A 161 6.44 -9.79 31.10
N ASN A 162 5.89 -8.80 30.40
CA ASN A 162 5.20 -7.65 31.00
C ASN A 162 3.69 -7.84 31.12
N GLY A 163 3.19 -9.03 30.78
CA GLY A 163 1.77 -9.38 30.79
C GLY A 163 1.23 -9.72 29.41
N VAL A 164 -0.08 -9.56 29.26
CA VAL A 164 -0.81 -9.91 28.04
C VAL A 164 -1.01 -8.65 27.20
N LYS A 165 -0.60 -8.70 25.93
CA LYS A 165 -0.82 -7.65 24.94
C LYS A 165 -1.72 -8.15 23.82
N SER A 166 -2.68 -7.32 23.42
CA SER A 166 -3.57 -7.60 22.30
C SER A 166 -3.33 -6.62 21.15
N TYR A 167 -3.37 -7.16 19.94
CA TYR A 167 -3.16 -6.46 18.68
C TYR A 167 -4.44 -6.57 17.86
N THR A 168 -5.02 -5.43 17.48
CA THR A 168 -6.23 -5.40 16.65
C THR A 168 -5.87 -5.49 15.18
N LEU A 169 -6.64 -6.27 14.44
CA LEU A 169 -6.49 -6.47 13.00
C LEU A 169 -7.56 -5.69 12.25
N ASN A 170 -7.19 -5.14 11.09
CA ASN A 170 -8.13 -4.46 10.20
C ASN A 170 -8.83 -5.50 9.32
N ASP A 171 -10.14 -5.37 9.20
CA ASP A 171 -11.00 -6.25 8.41
C ASP A 171 -11.75 -5.39 7.39
N PHE A 172 -11.35 -5.46 6.10
CA PHE A 172 -11.90 -4.68 4.98
C PHE A 172 -12.03 -3.17 5.26
N SER A 173 -11.00 -2.56 5.83
CA SER A 173 -10.96 -1.12 6.05
C SER A 173 -10.66 -0.37 4.76
N ARG A 174 -11.33 0.75 4.50
CA ARG A 174 -11.12 1.57 3.30
C ARG A 174 -9.83 2.37 3.40
N SER A 175 -8.97 2.28 2.38
CA SER A 175 -7.82 3.17 2.22
C SER A 175 -8.22 4.52 1.61
N ASN A 176 -7.31 5.50 1.67
CA ASN A 176 -7.53 6.81 1.03
C ASN A 176 -7.82 6.71 -0.48
N ASN A 177 -7.20 5.74 -1.16
CA ASN A 177 -7.36 5.50 -2.59
C ASN A 177 -8.50 4.51 -2.90
N GLY A 178 -9.32 4.14 -1.91
CA GLY A 178 -10.43 3.21 -2.10
C GLY A 178 -10.03 1.75 -2.26
N THR A 179 -8.81 1.36 -1.89
CA THR A 179 -8.41 -0.05 -1.81
C THR A 179 -8.77 -0.64 -0.45
N ALA A 180 -8.93 -1.96 -0.37
CA ALA A 180 -9.14 -2.66 0.89
C ALA A 180 -7.83 -2.83 1.68
N ILE A 181 -7.89 -2.50 2.97
CA ILE A 181 -6.87 -2.81 3.97
C ILE A 181 -7.41 -3.96 4.82
N THR A 182 -6.83 -5.14 4.65
CA THR A 182 -7.19 -6.34 5.38
C THR A 182 -5.92 -6.95 5.96
N HIS A 183 -5.96 -7.31 7.24
CA HIS A 183 -4.86 -8.00 7.91
C HIS A 183 -5.14 -9.49 8.00
N LEU A 184 -4.13 -10.31 7.74
CA LEU A 184 -4.19 -11.77 7.82
C LEU A 184 -3.19 -12.27 8.87
N PRO A 185 -3.64 -12.86 9.99
CA PRO A 185 -2.72 -13.46 10.96
C PRO A 185 -1.86 -14.55 10.32
N ILE A 186 -0.53 -14.48 10.52
CA ILE A 186 0.41 -15.52 10.06
C ILE A 186 0.88 -16.42 11.19
N VAL A 187 0.74 -15.97 12.44
CA VAL A 187 1.09 -16.73 13.64
C VAL A 187 -0.03 -17.64 14.12
N LYS A 188 0.32 -18.69 14.86
CA LYS A 188 -0.60 -19.65 15.47
C LYS A 188 -0.47 -19.63 16.99
N VAL A 189 -1.53 -20.08 17.66
CA VAL A 189 -1.52 -20.24 19.12
C VAL A 189 -0.41 -21.20 19.53
N GLY A 190 0.45 -20.77 20.46
CA GLY A 190 1.63 -21.49 20.92
C GLY A 190 2.95 -21.04 20.29
N ASP A 191 2.92 -20.24 19.22
CA ASP A 191 4.13 -19.74 18.58
C ASP A 191 4.89 -18.79 19.51
N LYS A 192 6.23 -18.89 19.48
CA LYS A 192 7.14 -17.99 20.18
C LYS A 192 7.57 -16.91 19.22
N VAL A 193 7.26 -15.66 19.54
CA VAL A 193 7.56 -14.50 18.71
C VAL A 193 8.55 -13.59 19.41
N LYS A 194 9.38 -12.90 18.63
CA LYS A 194 10.31 -11.89 19.12
C LYS A 194 9.78 -10.49 18.89
N ALA A 195 10.31 -9.53 19.64
CA ALA A 195 10.12 -8.12 19.33
C ALA A 195 10.55 -7.83 17.87
N ASN A 196 9.76 -7.03 17.17
CA ASN A 196 9.91 -6.68 15.74
C ASN A 196 9.64 -7.83 14.75
N GLU A 197 9.01 -8.92 15.19
CA GLU A 197 8.52 -9.97 14.29
C GLU A 197 7.10 -9.63 13.80
N ILE A 198 6.79 -9.94 12.54
CA ILE A 198 5.47 -9.73 11.96
C ILE A 198 4.51 -10.80 12.48
N LEU A 199 3.35 -10.38 12.97
CA LEU A 199 2.28 -11.20 13.51
C LEU A 199 1.15 -11.43 12.52
N ALA A 200 0.84 -10.41 11.72
CA ALA A 200 -0.15 -10.45 10.67
C ALA A 200 0.33 -9.67 9.45
N ASP A 201 0.10 -10.25 8.28
CA ASP A 201 0.33 -9.63 6.99
C ASP A 201 -0.69 -8.53 6.76
N GLY A 202 -0.22 -7.41 6.21
CA GLY A 202 -1.06 -6.32 5.73
C GLY A 202 -1.47 -6.51 4.25
N PRO A 203 -2.05 -5.48 3.62
CA PRO A 203 -2.24 -5.47 2.17
C PRO A 203 -0.90 -5.63 1.44
N SER A 204 -0.91 -6.37 0.32
CA SER A 204 0.27 -6.62 -0.51
C SER A 204 1.44 -7.27 0.25
N MET A 205 1.15 -8.26 1.09
CA MET A 205 2.14 -9.04 1.82
C MET A 205 1.84 -10.53 1.78
N GLU A 206 2.88 -11.36 1.81
CA GLU A 206 2.75 -12.80 2.05
C GLU A 206 3.87 -13.25 3.01
N LYS A 207 3.47 -13.85 4.15
CA LYS A 207 4.36 -14.41 5.18
C LYS A 207 5.42 -13.41 5.66
N GLY A 208 5.01 -12.16 5.84
CA GLY A 208 5.84 -11.07 6.31
C GLY A 208 6.70 -10.39 5.24
N GLU A 209 6.65 -10.83 3.98
CA GLU A 209 7.37 -10.19 2.89
C GLU A 209 6.44 -9.32 2.04
N LEU A 210 6.99 -8.26 1.47
CA LEU A 210 6.29 -7.41 0.51
C LEU A 210 5.97 -8.20 -0.76
N ALA A 211 4.68 -8.32 -1.08
CA ALA A 211 4.14 -9.06 -2.21
C ALA A 211 3.20 -8.16 -3.04
N LEU A 212 3.78 -7.41 -3.98
CA LEU A 212 3.05 -6.42 -4.79
C LEU A 212 2.28 -7.02 -5.98
N GLY A 213 2.36 -8.34 -6.20
CA GLY A 213 1.87 -8.97 -7.43
C GLY A 213 1.73 -10.49 -7.36
N GLN A 214 2.02 -11.15 -8.48
CA GLN A 214 1.91 -12.60 -8.70
C GLN A 214 3.13 -13.14 -9.44
N ASN A 215 3.49 -14.39 -9.19
CA ASN A 215 4.46 -15.09 -10.02
C ASN A 215 3.77 -15.68 -11.25
N VAL A 216 4.18 -15.24 -12.44
CA VAL A 216 3.58 -15.68 -13.71
C VAL A 216 4.60 -16.33 -14.64
N VAL A 217 4.16 -17.32 -15.42
CA VAL A 217 4.96 -17.91 -16.49
C VAL A 217 4.91 -16.99 -17.70
N VAL A 218 6.08 -16.48 -18.11
CA VAL A 218 6.22 -15.54 -19.23
C VAL A 218 6.90 -16.24 -20.40
N ALA A 219 6.40 -16.01 -21.62
CA ALA A 219 7.03 -16.45 -22.86
C ALA A 219 7.41 -15.23 -23.70
N PHE A 220 8.70 -15.10 -24.01
CA PHE A 220 9.21 -14.04 -24.89
C PHE A 220 9.06 -14.47 -26.36
N THR A 221 7.94 -14.11 -26.99
CA THR A 221 7.65 -14.42 -28.40
C THR A 221 6.74 -13.38 -29.00
N THR A 222 6.62 -13.32 -30.32
CA THR A 222 5.59 -12.54 -31.01
C THR A 222 4.37 -13.41 -31.25
N TRP A 223 3.17 -12.90 -30.94
CA TRP A 223 1.95 -13.69 -31.05
C TRP A 223 0.88 -12.96 -31.84
N ASN A 224 0.82 -13.24 -33.15
CA ASN A 224 -0.18 -12.72 -34.09
C ASN A 224 -0.35 -11.18 -34.05
N GLY A 225 0.69 -10.44 -33.62
CA GLY A 225 0.64 -8.98 -33.49
C GLY A 225 -0.14 -8.45 -32.28
N TYR A 226 -0.72 -9.31 -31.43
CA TYR A 226 -1.46 -8.86 -30.23
C TYR A 226 -0.55 -8.26 -29.16
N ASN A 227 0.75 -8.55 -29.17
CA ASN A 227 1.75 -7.97 -28.30
C ASN A 227 2.63 -6.91 -28.98
N PHE A 228 2.03 -6.15 -29.91
CA PHE A 228 2.68 -5.02 -30.57
C PHE A 228 2.77 -3.80 -29.63
N GLU A 229 3.87 -3.02 -29.71
CA GLU A 229 4.10 -1.77 -28.96
C GLU A 229 3.69 -1.84 -27.48
N ASP A 230 4.38 -2.70 -26.72
CA ASP A 230 4.21 -2.91 -25.27
C ASP A 230 2.86 -3.52 -24.83
N ALA A 231 2.01 -3.95 -25.77
CA ALA A 231 0.82 -4.71 -25.42
C ALA A 231 1.18 -6.08 -24.81
N VAL A 232 0.43 -6.47 -23.77
CA VAL A 232 0.61 -7.72 -23.05
C VAL A 232 -0.57 -8.64 -23.31
N ILE A 233 -0.28 -9.89 -23.67
CA ILE A 233 -1.29 -10.94 -23.79
C ILE A 233 -1.30 -11.73 -22.49
N VAL A 234 -2.48 -11.88 -21.92
CA VAL A 234 -2.68 -12.56 -20.65
C VAL A 234 -3.48 -13.84 -20.90
N SER A 235 -3.10 -14.93 -20.24
CA SER A 235 -3.88 -16.17 -20.29
C SER A 235 -5.21 -15.97 -19.56
N GLU A 236 -6.31 -16.48 -20.13
CA GLU A 236 -7.62 -16.46 -19.47
C GLU A 236 -7.59 -17.13 -18.09
N ARG A 237 -6.67 -18.08 -17.87
CA ARG A 237 -6.45 -18.73 -16.57
C ARG A 237 -6.21 -17.73 -15.44
N ILE A 238 -5.56 -16.61 -15.73
CA ILE A 238 -5.29 -15.55 -14.74
C ILE A 238 -6.59 -14.93 -14.21
N VAL A 239 -7.62 -14.83 -15.05
CA VAL A 239 -8.95 -14.33 -14.66
C VAL A 239 -9.73 -15.42 -13.92
N ILE A 240 -9.70 -16.66 -14.42
CA ILE A 240 -10.41 -17.79 -13.80
C ILE A 240 -9.90 -18.11 -12.39
N GLU A 241 -8.60 -17.95 -12.16
CA GLU A 241 -7.94 -18.22 -10.87
C GLU A 241 -7.87 -16.97 -9.96
N ASP A 242 -8.52 -15.85 -10.31
CA ASP A 242 -8.53 -14.60 -9.54
C ASP A 242 -7.13 -14.06 -9.16
N ARG A 243 -6.13 -14.30 -10.02
CA ARG A 243 -4.72 -14.01 -9.72
C ARG A 243 -4.44 -12.51 -9.50
N PHE A 244 -5.06 -11.65 -10.30
CA PHE A 244 -4.92 -10.19 -10.20
C PHE A 244 -6.22 -9.51 -9.77
N THR A 245 -7.06 -10.21 -9.00
CA THR A 245 -8.31 -9.65 -8.49
C THR A 245 -8.04 -8.82 -7.23
N SER A 246 -8.57 -7.60 -7.18
CA SER A 246 -8.47 -6.65 -6.07
C SER A 246 -9.85 -6.27 -5.54
N ILE A 247 -9.90 -5.78 -4.29
CA ILE A 247 -11.14 -5.28 -3.67
C ILE A 247 -11.05 -3.76 -3.54
N HIS A 248 -12.06 -3.08 -4.09
CA HIS A 248 -12.23 -1.64 -4.01
C HIS A 248 -13.44 -1.30 -3.14
N ILE A 249 -13.26 -0.31 -2.26
CA ILE A 249 -14.26 0.14 -1.30
C ILE A 249 -14.53 1.62 -1.55
N ASP A 250 -15.71 1.89 -2.09
CA ASP A 250 -16.20 3.24 -2.31
C ASP A 250 -17.12 3.68 -1.17
N GLU A 251 -16.93 4.93 -0.73
CA GLU A 251 -17.76 5.55 0.30
C GLU A 251 -18.66 6.60 -0.35
N TYR A 252 -19.97 6.38 -0.25
CA TYR A 252 -20.96 7.33 -0.72
C TYR A 252 -21.64 7.98 0.47
N THR A 253 -21.56 9.32 0.53
CA THR A 253 -22.16 10.10 1.61
C THR A 253 -23.36 10.89 1.10
N LEU A 254 -24.47 10.84 1.84
CA LEU A 254 -25.63 11.69 1.63
C LEU A 254 -25.96 12.45 2.90
N GLU A 255 -25.96 13.78 2.80
CA GLU A 255 -26.37 14.64 3.91
C GLU A 255 -27.87 14.96 3.85
N ARG A 256 -28.48 15.00 5.03
CA ARG A 256 -29.82 15.53 5.26
C ARG A 256 -29.70 16.99 5.69
N ARG A 257 -30.30 17.91 4.92
CA ARG A 257 -30.23 19.36 5.21
C ARG A 257 -31.60 19.97 5.54
N GLN A 258 -31.58 21.07 6.26
CA GLN A 258 -32.76 21.91 6.46
C GLN A 258 -32.92 22.85 5.26
N THR A 259 -34.01 22.71 4.50
CA THR A 259 -34.33 23.64 3.41
C THR A 259 -35.29 24.73 3.88
N LYS A 260 -35.48 25.77 3.05
CA LYS A 260 -36.47 26.83 3.34
C LYS A 260 -37.91 26.32 3.36
N GLN A 261 -38.17 25.21 2.67
CA GLN A 261 -39.48 24.60 2.47
C GLN A 261 -39.77 23.49 3.49
N GLY A 262 -38.78 23.12 4.30
CA GLY A 262 -38.88 22.06 5.31
C GLY A 262 -37.59 21.25 5.45
N PRO A 263 -37.51 20.36 6.46
CA PRO A 263 -36.41 19.42 6.56
C PRO A 263 -36.45 18.42 5.39
N GLU A 264 -35.29 18.07 4.82
CA GLU A 264 -35.19 16.83 4.05
C GLU A 264 -35.50 15.63 4.95
N GLU A 265 -36.01 14.53 4.40
CA GLU A 265 -36.31 13.31 5.14
C GLU A 265 -35.66 12.12 4.45
N ILE A 266 -35.03 11.25 5.24
CA ILE A 266 -34.56 9.94 4.78
C ILE A 266 -35.72 8.98 5.01
N THR A 267 -36.18 8.33 3.93
CA THR A 267 -37.34 7.45 3.98
C THR A 267 -37.39 6.51 2.79
N ARG A 268 -38.00 5.34 2.99
CA ARG A 268 -38.37 4.41 1.91
C ARG A 268 -39.52 4.94 1.04
N ASP A 269 -40.34 5.87 1.55
CA ASP A 269 -41.51 6.42 0.85
C ASP A 269 -41.10 7.50 -0.17
N ILE A 270 -40.51 7.06 -1.29
CA ILE A 270 -40.03 7.95 -2.36
C ILE A 270 -41.11 8.05 -3.45
N PRO A 271 -41.55 9.27 -3.83
CA PRO A 271 -42.60 9.45 -4.84
C PRO A 271 -42.14 9.01 -6.23
N ASN A 272 -43.08 8.53 -7.06
CA ASN A 272 -42.85 8.15 -8.45
C ASN A 272 -41.81 7.03 -8.67
N ILE A 273 -41.48 6.25 -7.64
CA ILE A 273 -40.59 5.09 -7.73
C ILE A 273 -41.36 3.80 -7.49
N SER A 274 -41.21 2.83 -8.39
CA SER A 274 -41.82 1.51 -8.26
C SER A 274 -41.26 0.72 -7.06
N GLU A 275 -42.07 -0.17 -6.48
CA GLU A 275 -41.64 -1.05 -5.38
C GLU A 275 -40.42 -1.91 -5.75
N SER A 276 -40.28 -2.29 -7.02
CA SER A 276 -39.12 -3.06 -7.51
C SER A 276 -37.79 -2.35 -7.31
N HIS A 277 -37.75 -1.01 -7.38
CA HIS A 277 -36.53 -0.22 -7.15
C HIS A 277 -36.30 0.10 -5.67
N LYS A 278 -37.32 -0.08 -4.83
CA LYS A 278 -37.25 0.09 -3.36
C LYS A 278 -37.00 -1.24 -2.63
N LYS A 279 -36.90 -2.36 -3.36
CA LYS A 279 -36.78 -3.71 -2.80
C LYS A 279 -35.59 -3.91 -1.87
N HIS A 280 -34.51 -3.15 -2.09
CA HIS A 280 -33.26 -3.26 -1.32
C HIS A 280 -33.22 -2.33 -0.09
N LEU A 281 -34.19 -1.42 0.03
CA LEU A 281 -34.26 -0.46 1.13
C LEU A 281 -34.96 -1.08 2.35
N ASP A 282 -34.42 -0.84 3.53
CA ASP A 282 -35.04 -1.16 4.80
C ASP A 282 -36.20 -0.19 5.12
N LEU A 283 -36.75 -0.27 6.34
CA LEU A 283 -37.86 0.59 6.77
C LEU A 283 -37.46 2.07 6.87
N ASP A 284 -36.17 2.35 7.13
CA ASP A 284 -35.63 3.70 7.25
C ASP A 284 -35.28 4.31 5.88
N GLY A 285 -35.27 3.49 4.82
CA GLY A 285 -34.92 3.92 3.47
C GLY A 285 -33.44 3.79 3.16
N ILE A 286 -32.71 2.93 3.87
CA ILE A 286 -31.29 2.67 3.66
C ILE A 286 -31.12 1.26 3.08
N VAL A 287 -30.17 1.07 2.17
CA VAL A 287 -29.87 -0.25 1.62
C VAL A 287 -29.42 -1.22 2.71
N ALA A 288 -29.94 -2.45 2.69
CA ALA A 288 -29.53 -3.48 3.63
C ALA A 288 -28.09 -3.98 3.37
N ILE A 289 -27.33 -4.23 4.43
CA ILE A 289 -25.97 -4.78 4.35
C ILE A 289 -26.01 -6.16 3.66
N GLY A 290 -25.10 -6.38 2.70
CA GLY A 290 -25.01 -7.61 1.92
C GLY A 290 -25.86 -7.62 0.64
N THR A 291 -26.51 -6.51 0.30
CA THR A 291 -27.25 -6.37 -0.96
C THR A 291 -26.30 -6.12 -2.13
N GLU A 292 -26.45 -6.90 -3.21
CA GLU A 292 -25.83 -6.59 -4.50
C GLU A 292 -26.60 -5.45 -5.20
N VAL A 293 -25.89 -4.38 -5.54
CA VAL A 293 -26.46 -3.19 -6.16
C VAL A 293 -25.88 -2.97 -7.55
N LYS A 294 -26.69 -2.42 -8.45
CA LYS A 294 -26.31 -2.07 -9.81
C LYS A 294 -26.38 -0.56 -10.01
N VAL A 295 -25.75 -0.08 -11.09
CA VAL A 295 -25.81 1.32 -11.52
C VAL A 295 -27.27 1.82 -11.52
N GLY A 296 -27.52 2.92 -10.82
CA GLY A 296 -28.85 3.53 -10.69
C GLY A 296 -29.73 3.02 -9.56
N ASP A 297 -29.36 1.92 -8.88
CA ASP A 297 -30.04 1.45 -7.68
C ASP A 297 -29.93 2.48 -6.55
N ILE A 298 -30.94 2.50 -5.66
CA ILE A 298 -31.02 3.47 -4.57
C ILE A 298 -30.29 2.93 -3.36
N LEU A 299 -29.30 3.68 -2.86
CA LEU A 299 -28.54 3.38 -1.65
C LEU A 299 -29.20 4.00 -0.41
N VAL A 300 -29.62 5.26 -0.52
CA VAL A 300 -30.29 6.00 0.55
C VAL A 300 -31.44 6.79 -0.05
N GLY A 301 -32.66 6.41 0.32
CA GLY A 301 -33.89 7.11 -0.04
C GLY A 301 -33.96 8.46 0.65
N LYS A 302 -33.98 9.55 -0.12
CA LYS A 302 -34.10 10.91 0.41
C LYS A 302 -35.14 11.71 -0.36
N VAL A 303 -36.02 12.36 0.38
CA VAL A 303 -37.05 13.23 -0.16
C VAL A 303 -36.85 14.67 0.30
N THR A 304 -36.96 15.61 -0.63
CA THR A 304 -36.83 17.05 -0.36
C THR A 304 -38.17 17.74 -0.55
N PRO A 305 -38.69 18.49 0.44
CA PRO A 305 -39.94 19.26 0.29
C PRO A 305 -39.89 20.26 -0.86
N LYS A 306 -40.93 20.25 -1.72
CA LYS A 306 -41.16 21.19 -2.82
C LYS A 306 -42.16 22.27 -2.43
N SER A 307 -41.94 23.49 -2.92
CA SER A 307 -42.94 24.56 -2.88
C SER A 307 -44.07 24.29 -3.88
N GLN A 308 -45.33 24.50 -3.48
CA GLN A 308 -46.51 24.33 -4.35
C GLN A 308 -46.48 25.16 -5.65
N THR A 309 -45.70 26.25 -5.67
CA THR A 309 -45.61 27.15 -6.82
C THR A 309 -44.83 26.60 -8.02
N GLN A 310 -44.05 25.52 -7.86
CA GLN A 310 -43.19 24.95 -8.91
C GLN A 310 -43.77 23.75 -9.66
N LEU A 311 -45.07 23.45 -9.53
CA LEU A 311 -45.71 22.37 -10.30
C LEU A 311 -45.99 22.84 -11.73
N SER A 312 -45.65 21.99 -12.71
CA SER A 312 -46.00 22.24 -14.11
C SER A 312 -47.54 22.27 -14.29
N PRO A 313 -48.07 22.94 -15.34
CA PRO A 313 -49.49 22.88 -15.65
C PRO A 313 -50.02 21.44 -15.78
N GLU A 314 -49.20 20.53 -16.32
CA GLU A 314 -49.48 19.10 -16.46
C GLU A 314 -49.58 18.40 -15.09
N ASP A 315 -48.64 18.67 -14.18
CA ASP A 315 -48.65 18.11 -12.82
C ASP A 315 -49.87 18.59 -12.03
N LYS A 316 -50.25 19.87 -12.19
CA LYS A 316 -51.46 20.43 -11.55
C LYS A 316 -52.74 19.75 -12.06
N LEU A 317 -52.80 19.43 -13.34
CA LEU A 317 -53.93 18.71 -13.94
C LEU A 317 -54.02 17.28 -13.41
N LEU A 318 -52.90 16.55 -13.37
CA LEU A 318 -52.83 15.20 -12.80
C LEU A 318 -53.28 15.19 -11.33
N HIS A 319 -52.84 16.17 -10.55
CA HIS A 319 -53.19 16.29 -9.14
C HIS A 319 -54.70 16.55 -8.93
N ALA A 320 -55.34 17.29 -9.84
CA ALA A 320 -56.78 17.55 -9.81
C ALA A 320 -57.62 16.34 -10.24
N ILE A 321 -57.11 15.52 -11.17
CA ILE A 321 -57.82 14.34 -11.70
C ILE A 321 -57.71 13.14 -10.75
N PHE A 322 -56.50 12.83 -10.26
CA PHE A 322 -56.26 11.61 -9.49
C PHE A 322 -56.47 11.78 -7.99
N GLY A 323 -56.62 13.02 -7.51
CA GLY A 323 -56.84 13.31 -6.08
C GLY A 323 -55.74 12.75 -5.17
N GLU A 324 -54.59 12.35 -5.73
CA GLU A 324 -53.50 11.78 -4.97
C GLU A 324 -53.01 12.83 -3.99
N LYS A 325 -53.04 12.47 -2.70
CA LYS A 325 -52.29 13.17 -1.66
C LYS A 325 -50.79 12.91 -1.88
N SER A 326 -50.28 13.18 -3.07
CA SER A 326 -48.85 13.11 -3.32
C SER A 326 -48.21 14.18 -2.45
N ARG A 327 -47.42 13.75 -1.46
CA ARG A 327 -46.58 14.66 -0.69
C ARG A 327 -45.81 15.49 -1.72
N ASN A 328 -45.85 16.82 -1.61
CA ASN A 328 -45.07 17.73 -2.44
C ASN A 328 -43.58 17.58 -2.09
N VAL A 329 -42.99 16.46 -2.48
CA VAL A 329 -41.59 16.14 -2.23
C VAL A 329 -40.95 15.68 -3.53
N LYS A 330 -39.66 15.95 -3.67
CA LYS A 330 -38.82 15.51 -4.79
C LYS A 330 -37.95 14.34 -4.34
N ASP A 331 -37.77 13.36 -5.20
CA ASP A 331 -36.68 12.39 -5.05
C ASP A 331 -35.32 13.11 -5.15
N ASN A 332 -34.52 13.01 -4.11
CA ASN A 332 -33.12 13.44 -4.05
C ASN A 332 -32.25 12.34 -3.42
N SER A 333 -32.62 11.09 -3.68
CA SER A 333 -31.98 9.89 -3.14
C SER A 333 -30.57 9.70 -3.66
N LEU A 334 -29.72 9.11 -2.82
CA LEU A 334 -28.40 8.65 -3.23
C LEU A 334 -28.54 7.38 -4.05
N ARG A 335 -27.94 7.37 -5.24
CA ARG A 335 -27.94 6.22 -6.16
C ARG A 335 -26.53 5.79 -6.47
N VAL A 336 -26.36 4.53 -6.83
CA VAL A 336 -25.10 4.01 -7.34
C VAL A 336 -24.73 4.79 -8.60
N PRO A 337 -23.53 5.41 -8.67
CA PRO A 337 -23.10 6.18 -9.84
C PRO A 337 -22.94 5.30 -11.08
N ASN A 338 -22.81 5.93 -12.23
CA ASN A 338 -22.40 5.22 -13.44
C ASN A 338 -20.97 4.71 -13.25
N GLY A 339 -20.78 3.44 -13.64
CA GLY A 339 -19.57 2.64 -13.40
C GLY A 339 -18.27 3.33 -13.76
#